data_AF-A0A258ED38-F1
#
_entry.id   AF-A0A258ED38-F1
#
_cell.length_a   1.000
_cell.length_b   1.000
_cell.length_c   1.000
_cell.angle_alpha   90.00
_cell.angle_beta   90.00
_cell.angle_gamma   90.00
#
_symmetry.space_group_name_H-M   'P 1'
#
loop_
_entity.id
_entity.type
_entity.pdbx_description
1 polymer ?
#
loop_
_entity_poly.entity_id
_entity_poly.type
_entity_poly.pdbx_seq_one_letter_code
_entity_poly.pdbx_strand_id
1 'polypeptide(L)'
;MCITIAANIAQTGFLGIEACFPDSVVGFTELSGEFISSYIRYFIDLTKSDIEKFAPATAQKNINLGIINELKLPLPPAEEIIEIVSKVESLMEKCQALEEEISQSEQRAQMLMQAVLKEAFEGGPDSQEQNKLIRDYSSKQVKSYQIPPIGELGMVGED
;
A
#
# COMPACT_ATOMS: atom_id res chain seq x y z
N MET A 1 5.97 -17.60 2.52
CA MET A 1 4.98 -16.53 2.21
C MET A 1 3.67 -16.88 2.89
N CYS A 2 2.83 -15.92 3.26
CA CYS A 2 1.47 -16.18 3.74
C CYS A 2 0.45 -15.25 3.06
N ILE A 3 -0.82 -15.65 3.10
CA ILE A 3 -1.96 -14.91 2.56
C ILE A 3 -3.13 -14.92 3.55
N THR A 4 -3.84 -13.80 3.65
CA THR A 4 -5.07 -13.69 4.45
C THR A 4 -6.29 -14.16 3.65
N ILE A 5 -7.15 -14.95 4.29
CA ILE A 5 -8.30 -15.59 3.64
C ILE A 5 -9.64 -15.24 4.27
N ALA A 6 -9.65 -14.48 5.37
CA ALA A 6 -10.86 -13.99 6.02
C ALA A 6 -10.71 -12.52 6.47
N ALA A 7 -11.83 -11.78 6.48
CA ALA A 7 -11.92 -10.34 6.74
C ALA A 7 -11.20 -9.48 5.69
N ASN A 8 -9.86 -9.54 5.65
CA ASN A 8 -9.06 -8.97 4.58
C ASN A 8 -8.68 -10.12 3.64
N ILE A 9 -9.15 -10.08 2.40
CA ILE A 9 -8.86 -11.15 1.44
C ILE A 9 -7.61 -10.80 0.63
N ALA A 10 -6.77 -11.81 0.40
CA ALA A 10 -5.63 -11.74 -0.50
C ALA A 10 -4.61 -10.65 -0.14
N GLN A 11 -4.42 -10.36 1.16
CA GLN A 11 -3.22 -9.66 1.60
C GLN A 11 -2.10 -10.67 1.78
N THR A 12 -0.93 -10.34 1.24
CA THR A 12 0.23 -11.23 1.20
C THR A 12 1.38 -10.70 2.04
N GLY A 13 2.26 -11.60 2.49
CA GLY A 13 3.46 -11.22 3.23
C GLY A 13 4.54 -12.29 3.23
N PHE A 14 5.79 -11.86 3.39
CA PHE A 14 6.92 -12.75 3.68
C PHE A 14 7.20 -12.75 5.16
N LEU A 15 7.40 -13.93 5.71
CA LEU A 15 7.73 -14.11 7.12
C LEU A 15 9.24 -14.08 7.28
N GLY A 16 9.73 -13.21 8.16
CA GLY A 16 11.14 -13.17 8.56
C GLY A 16 11.48 -14.10 9.73
N ILE A 17 10.46 -14.74 10.33
CA ILE A 17 10.57 -15.62 11.49
C ILE A 17 9.64 -16.83 11.33
N GLU A 18 9.91 -17.89 12.08
CA GLU A 18 8.95 -18.98 12.26
C GLU A 18 7.70 -18.47 12.98
N ALA A 19 6.54 -18.86 12.47
CA ALA A 19 5.26 -18.36 12.96
C ALA A 19 4.15 -19.41 12.81
N CYS A 20 3.18 -19.36 13.72
CA CYS A 20 1.91 -20.07 13.65
C CYS A 20 0.80 -19.05 13.38
N PHE A 21 -0.19 -19.41 12.58
CA PHE A 21 -1.31 -18.51 12.24
C PHE A 21 -2.65 -19.18 12.56
N PRO A 22 -3.71 -18.39 12.84
CA PRO A 22 -5.07 -18.89 12.94
C PRO A 22 -5.61 -19.34 11.57
N ASP A 23 -6.81 -19.91 11.56
CA ASP A 23 -7.52 -20.40 10.38
C ASP A 23 -7.81 -19.34 9.30
N SER A 24 -7.64 -18.06 9.61
CA SER A 24 -7.80 -16.94 8.69
C SER A 24 -6.56 -16.62 7.83
N VAL A 25 -5.46 -17.35 8.00
CA VAL A 25 -4.20 -17.14 7.27
C VAL A 25 -3.66 -18.48 6.75
N VAL A 26 -3.21 -18.48 5.50
CA VAL A 26 -2.66 -19.66 4.83
C VAL A 26 -1.19 -19.40 4.51
N GLY A 27 -0.32 -20.36 4.84
CA GLY A 27 1.10 -20.32 4.53
C GLY A 27 1.42 -21.10 3.25
N PHE A 28 2.32 -20.55 2.44
CA PHE A 28 2.97 -21.23 1.32
C PHE A 28 4.38 -21.66 1.75
N THR A 29 4.62 -22.97 1.72
CA THR A 29 5.84 -23.59 2.25
C THR A 29 6.88 -23.92 1.17
N GLU A 30 6.47 -24.17 -0.08
CA GLU A 30 7.33 -24.70 -1.14
C GLU A 30 7.41 -23.78 -2.36
N LEU A 31 7.84 -22.53 -2.17
CA LEU A 31 8.07 -21.61 -3.29
C LEU A 31 9.51 -21.75 -3.80
N SER A 32 9.66 -21.90 -5.11
CA SER A 32 10.94 -22.20 -5.78
C SER A 32 11.88 -20.97 -5.86
N GLY A 33 12.32 -20.46 -4.71
CA GLY A 33 13.27 -19.35 -4.61
C GLY A 33 12.64 -17.96 -4.46
N GLU A 34 13.47 -16.96 -4.21
CA GLU A 34 13.07 -15.60 -3.85
C GLU A 34 12.31 -14.89 -4.99
N PHE A 35 12.86 -14.91 -6.20
CA PHE A 35 12.22 -14.27 -7.37
C PHE A 35 10.85 -14.86 -7.69
N ILE A 36 10.70 -16.18 -7.63
CA ILE A 36 9.39 -16.83 -7.84
C ILE A 36 8.42 -16.42 -6.74
N SER A 37 8.88 -16.36 -5.50
CA SER A 37 8.06 -15.93 -4.37
C SER A 37 7.58 -14.48 -4.55
N SER A 38 8.48 -13.56 -4.91
CA SER A 38 8.15 -12.15 -5.20
C SER A 38 7.21 -12.02 -6.39
N TYR A 39 7.43 -12.78 -7.47
CA TYR A 39 6.55 -12.79 -8.63
C TYR A 39 5.13 -13.23 -8.27
N ILE A 40 4.98 -14.34 -7.53
CA ILE A 40 3.68 -14.82 -7.08
C ILE A 40 2.98 -13.77 -6.21
N ARG A 41 3.73 -13.12 -5.31
CA ARG A 41 3.21 -12.02 -4.49
C ARG A 41 2.65 -10.89 -5.37
N TYR A 42 3.44 -10.38 -6.31
CA TYR A 42 3.00 -9.32 -7.22
C TYR A 42 1.79 -9.73 -8.06
N PHE A 43 1.73 -10.98 -8.50
CA PHE A 43 0.59 -11.50 -9.26
C PHE A 43 -0.69 -11.56 -8.41
N ILE A 44 -0.59 -12.02 -7.15
CA ILE A 44 -1.73 -12.01 -6.21
C ILE A 44 -2.18 -10.56 -5.94
N ASP A 45 -1.23 -9.65 -5.74
CA ASP A 45 -1.53 -8.23 -5.48
C ASP A 45 -2.25 -7.60 -6.69
N LEU A 46 -1.86 -7.94 -7.92
CA LEU A 46 -2.50 -7.49 -9.16
C LEU A 46 -3.92 -8.05 -9.31
N THR A 47 -4.10 -9.34 -9.01
CA THR A 47 -5.37 -10.06 -9.18
C THR A 47 -6.26 -10.00 -7.94
N LYS A 48 -5.90 -9.22 -6.92
CA LYS A 48 -6.59 -9.14 -5.64
C LYS A 48 -8.08 -8.87 -5.79
N SER A 49 -8.45 -7.92 -6.65
CA SER A 49 -9.84 -7.55 -6.91
C SER A 49 -10.65 -8.68 -7.53
N ASP A 50 -10.03 -9.53 -8.34
CA ASP A 50 -10.66 -10.72 -8.90
C ASP A 50 -10.78 -11.82 -7.84
N ILE A 51 -9.74 -12.03 -7.04
CA ILE A 51 -9.77 -12.98 -5.92
C ILE A 51 -10.91 -12.62 -4.95
N GLU A 52 -11.07 -11.34 -4.64
CA GLU A 52 -12.17 -10.85 -3.78
C GLU A 52 -13.57 -11.14 -4.34
N LYS A 53 -13.75 -11.23 -5.66
CA LYS A 53 -15.05 -11.58 -6.27
C LYS A 53 -15.44 -13.04 -6.03
N PHE A 54 -14.47 -13.93 -5.76
CA PHE A 54 -14.75 -15.31 -5.40
C PHE A 54 -15.22 -15.47 -3.95
N ALA A 55 -15.12 -14.42 -3.12
CA ALA A 55 -15.62 -14.43 -1.75
C ALA A 55 -17.16 -14.26 -1.72
N PRO A 56 -17.91 -15.08 -0.97
CA PRO A 56 -19.36 -14.94 -0.86
C PRO A 56 -19.78 -13.57 -0.31
N ALA A 57 -20.74 -12.91 -0.97
CA ALA A 57 -21.18 -11.55 -0.65
C ALA A 57 -22.05 -11.43 0.62
N THR A 58 -22.44 -12.53 1.26
CA THR A 58 -23.64 -12.56 2.11
C THR A 58 -23.42 -12.43 3.63
N ALA A 59 -22.20 -12.58 4.18
CA ALA A 59 -22.00 -12.29 5.61
C ALA A 59 -20.55 -12.05 6.09
N GLN A 60 -19.53 -12.54 5.41
CA GLN A 60 -18.12 -12.24 5.71
C GLN A 60 -17.32 -12.68 4.49
N LYS A 61 -16.49 -11.79 3.92
CA LYS A 61 -15.58 -12.19 2.84
C LYS A 61 -14.63 -13.26 3.40
N ASN A 62 -14.78 -14.48 2.90
CA ASN A 62 -13.95 -15.63 3.25
C ASN A 62 -13.73 -16.46 1.97
N ILE A 63 -12.49 -16.88 1.75
CA ILE A 63 -12.09 -17.76 0.65
C ILE A 63 -11.58 -19.07 1.24
N ASN A 64 -12.11 -20.19 0.76
CA ASN A 64 -11.64 -21.50 1.19
C ASN A 64 -10.33 -21.90 0.50
N LEU A 65 -9.63 -22.88 1.06
CA LEU A 65 -8.38 -23.42 0.50
C LEU A 65 -8.53 -23.96 -0.95
N GLY A 66 -9.72 -24.44 -1.32
CA GLY A 66 -9.99 -24.94 -2.67
C GLY A 66 -9.82 -23.85 -3.73
N ILE A 67 -10.38 -22.67 -3.49
CA ILE A 67 -10.26 -21.53 -4.41
C ILE A 67 -8.80 -21.09 -4.57
N ILE A 68 -8.01 -21.09 -3.49
CA ILE A 68 -6.58 -20.75 -3.56
C ILE A 68 -5.79 -21.77 -4.37
N ASN A 69 -6.08 -23.07 -4.19
CA ASN A 69 -5.44 -24.14 -4.94
C ASN A 69 -5.84 -24.14 -6.43
N GLU A 70 -6.99 -23.56 -6.78
CA GLU A 70 -7.47 -23.43 -8.15
C GLU A 70 -7.00 -22.14 -8.85
N LEU A 71 -6.30 -21.25 -8.13
CA LEU A 71 -5.79 -20.01 -8.70
C LEU A 71 -4.79 -20.32 -9.81
N LYS A 72 -5.13 -19.90 -11.03
CA LYS A 72 -4.26 -20.07 -12.20
C LYS A 72 -3.20 -18.98 -12.21
N LEU A 73 -1.95 -19.38 -12.06
CA LEU A 73 -0.81 -18.48 -12.11
C LEU A 73 -0.03 -18.70 -13.41
N PRO A 74 0.15 -17.67 -14.25
CA PRO A 74 1.03 -17.76 -15.41
C PRO A 74 2.47 -17.86 -14.91
N LEU A 75 3.19 -18.92 -15.27
CA LEU A 75 4.59 -19.10 -14.89
C LEU A 75 5.48 -18.90 -16.14
N PRO A 76 6.04 -17.70 -16.36
CA PRO A 76 6.97 -17.47 -17.45
C PRO A 76 8.34 -18.12 -17.17
N PRO A 77 9.26 -18.14 -18.14
CA PRO A 77 10.62 -18.63 -17.95
C PRO A 77 11.36 -17.88 -16.83
N ALA A 78 12.31 -18.55 -16.17
CA ALA A 78 13.01 -18.00 -15.01
C ALA A 78 13.70 -16.64 -15.28
N GLU A 79 14.25 -16.46 -16.48
CA GLU A 79 14.88 -15.20 -16.90
C GLU A 79 13.87 -14.04 -16.94
N GLU A 80 12.67 -14.29 -17.45
CA GLU A 80 11.59 -13.29 -17.52
C GLU A 80 11.05 -12.97 -16.12
N ILE A 81 10.94 -13.97 -15.24
CA ILE A 81 10.55 -13.73 -13.84
C ILE A 81 11.53 -12.77 -13.15
N ILE A 82 12.83 -12.99 -13.32
CA ILE A 82 13.87 -12.13 -12.74
C ILE A 82 13.74 -10.71 -13.29
N GLU A 83 13.61 -10.54 -14.60
CA GLU A 83 13.48 -9.23 -15.24
C GLU A 83 12.23 -8.48 -14.75
N ILE A 84 11.07 -9.15 -14.70
CA ILE A 84 9.82 -8.58 -14.22
C ILE A 84 9.98 -8.11 -12.77
N VAL A 85 10.45 -8.98 -11.88
CA VAL A 85 10.58 -8.68 -10.45
C VAL A 85 11.54 -7.51 -10.23
N SER A 86 12.73 -7.54 -10.83
CA SER A 86 13.71 -6.45 -10.69
C SER A 86 13.17 -5.11 -11.20
N LYS A 87 12.39 -5.11 -12.29
CA LYS A 87 11.78 -3.89 -12.81
C LYS A 87 10.70 -3.35 -11.89
N VAL A 88 9.86 -4.22 -11.33
CA VAL A 88 8.83 -3.83 -10.36
C VAL A 88 9.48 -3.27 -9.10
N GLU A 89 10.49 -3.94 -8.55
CA GLU A 89 11.23 -3.46 -7.37
C GLU A 89 11.85 -2.09 -7.60
N SER A 90 12.55 -1.89 -8.73
CA SER A 90 13.13 -0.59 -9.07
C SER A 90 12.08 0.53 -9.20
N LEU A 91 10.89 0.21 -9.71
CA LEU A 91 9.80 1.19 -9.79
C LEU A 91 9.21 1.50 -8.42
N MET A 92 9.06 0.50 -7.56
CA MET A 92 8.57 0.68 -6.19
C MET A 92 9.51 1.55 -5.35
N GLU A 93 10.82 1.33 -5.46
CA GLU A 93 11.84 2.14 -4.78
C GLU A 93 11.74 3.61 -5.20
N LYS A 94 11.53 3.89 -6.50
CA LYS A 94 11.33 5.24 -7.00
C LYS A 94 10.06 5.87 -6.45
N CYS A 95 8.95 5.13 -6.41
CA CYS A 95 7.71 5.61 -5.82
C CYS A 95 7.91 5.96 -4.34
N GLN A 96 8.57 5.09 -3.57
CA GLN A 96 8.84 5.33 -2.15
C GLN A 96 9.72 6.57 -1.94
N ALA A 97 10.75 6.77 -2.77
CA ALA A 97 11.59 7.96 -2.70
C ALA A 97 10.81 9.25 -3.00
N LEU A 98 9.90 9.22 -3.97
CA LEU A 98 9.04 10.36 -4.30
C LEU A 98 8.02 10.65 -3.19
N GLU A 99 7.42 9.62 -2.59
CA GLU A 99 6.52 9.78 -1.44
C GLU A 99 7.24 10.42 -0.25
N GLU A 100 8.47 9.99 0.03
CA GLU A 100 9.29 10.58 1.07
C GLU A 100 9.64 12.05 0.76
N GLU A 101 10.02 12.36 -0.48
CA GLU A 101 10.31 13.72 -0.91
C GLU A 101 9.09 14.65 -0.75
N ILE A 102 7.90 14.18 -1.17
CA ILE A 102 6.65 14.92 -1.02
C ILE A 102 6.38 15.18 0.46
N SER A 103 6.47 14.14 1.31
CA SER A 103 6.23 14.27 2.75
C SER A 103 7.20 15.26 3.42
N GLN A 104 8.48 15.20 3.07
CA GLN A 104 9.47 16.15 3.57
C GLN A 104 9.20 17.58 3.07
N SER A 105 8.78 17.74 1.82
CA SER A 105 8.43 19.04 1.24
C SER A 105 7.23 19.66 1.94
N GLU A 106 6.17 18.88 2.19
CA GLU A 106 5.00 19.31 2.96
C GLU A 106 5.38 19.76 4.38
N GLN A 107 6.23 18.97 5.06
CA GLN A 107 6.70 19.30 6.41
C GLN A 107 7.51 20.61 6.42
N ARG A 108 8.40 20.81 5.44
CA ARG A 108 9.19 22.04 5.29
C ARG A 108 8.29 23.25 5.00
N ALA A 109 7.31 23.10 4.11
CA ALA A 109 6.35 24.16 3.81
C ALA A 109 5.55 24.57 5.06
N GLN A 110 5.14 23.59 5.88
CA GLN A 110 4.45 23.85 7.14
C GLN A 110 5.34 24.60 8.14
N MET A 111 6.60 24.21 8.30
CA MET A 111 7.55 24.92 9.18
C MET A 111 7.82 26.35 8.70
N LEU A 112 8.03 26.55 7.40
CA LEU A 112 8.24 27.87 6.80
C LEU A 112 7.02 28.77 7.01
N MET A 113 5.81 28.26 6.77
CA MET A 113 4.58 29.00 7.02
C MET A 113 4.46 29.42 8.48
N GLN A 114 4.74 28.51 9.43
CA GLN A 114 4.71 28.85 10.86
C GLN A 114 5.74 29.93 11.23
N ALA A 115 6.95 29.87 10.66
CA ALA A 115 7.97 30.88 10.88
C ALA A 115 7.56 32.25 10.33
N VAL A 116 7.04 32.30 9.09
CA VAL A 116 6.54 33.53 8.44
C VAL A 116 5.39 34.14 9.23
N LEU A 117 4.42 33.33 9.68
CA LEU A 117 3.31 33.81 10.49
C LEU A 117 3.82 34.37 11.83
N LYS A 118 4.74 33.66 12.49
CA LYS A 118 5.32 34.13 13.74
C LYS A 118 6.01 35.49 13.58
N GLU A 119 6.84 35.65 12.54
CA GLU A 119 7.52 36.91 12.24
C GLU A 119 6.54 38.03 11.86
N ALA A 120 5.52 37.75 11.05
CA ALA A 120 4.50 38.73 10.67
C ALA A 120 3.65 39.24 11.86
N PHE A 121 3.58 38.45 12.93
CA PHE A 121 2.82 38.78 14.14
C PHE A 121 3.68 39.21 15.34
N GLU A 122 5.01 39.29 15.17
CA GLU A 122 5.91 39.92 16.16
C GLU A 122 5.63 41.43 16.22
N GLY A 123 4.72 41.82 17.13
CA GLY A 123 4.26 43.19 17.36
C GLY A 123 2.74 43.43 17.15
N GLY A 124 1.97 42.39 16.76
CA GLY A 124 0.51 42.44 16.55
C GLY A 124 -0.33 41.95 17.75
N PRO A 125 -1.68 41.91 17.64
CA PRO A 125 -2.61 41.66 18.75
C PRO A 125 -2.40 40.30 19.45
N ASP A 126 -2.98 40.17 20.65
CA ASP A 126 -2.72 39.19 21.71
C ASP A 126 -2.36 37.76 21.25
N SER A 127 -1.34 37.19 21.90
CA SER A 127 -0.70 35.89 21.64
C SER A 127 -1.67 34.70 21.49
N GLN A 128 -2.87 34.78 22.07
CA GLN A 128 -3.89 33.73 21.95
C GLN A 128 -4.60 33.71 20.59
N GLU A 129 -4.81 34.87 19.97
CA GLU A 129 -5.49 34.99 18.68
C GLU A 129 -4.60 34.51 17.53
N GLN A 130 -3.30 34.78 17.63
CA GLN A 130 -2.26 34.30 16.72
C GLN A 130 -2.18 32.76 16.70
N ASN A 131 -2.14 32.13 17.88
CA ASN A 131 -2.09 30.67 18.00
C ASN A 131 -3.34 29.99 17.45
N LYS A 132 -4.51 30.64 17.57
CA LYS A 132 -5.77 30.12 17.01
C LYS A 132 -5.75 30.17 15.48
N LEU A 133 -5.30 31.27 14.89
CA LEU A 133 -5.18 31.42 13.42
C LEU A 133 -4.16 30.44 12.82
N ILE A 134 -2.98 30.29 13.41
CA ILE A 134 -1.96 29.32 12.96
C ILE A 134 -2.52 27.89 12.95
N ARG A 135 -3.29 27.53 13.98
CA ARG A 135 -3.91 26.21 14.11
C ARG A 135 -5.04 25.98 13.11
N ASP A 136 -5.86 27.00 12.84
CA ASP A 136 -7.01 26.94 11.94
C ASP A 136 -6.61 26.94 10.45
N TYR A 137 -5.45 27.53 10.12
CA TYR A 137 -4.85 27.40 8.78
C TYR A 137 -4.16 26.04 8.59
N SER A 138 -3.44 25.55 9.61
CA SER A 138 -2.76 24.24 9.55
C SER A 138 -3.74 23.06 9.43
N SER A 139 -5.01 23.23 9.85
CA SER A 139 -6.04 22.18 9.75
C SER A 139 -6.74 22.14 8.38
N LYS A 140 -6.60 23.17 7.53
CA LYS A 140 -7.27 23.26 6.22
C LYS A 140 -6.46 22.71 5.06
N GLN A 141 -5.18 22.38 5.26
CA GLN A 141 -4.31 21.82 4.23
C GLN A 141 -3.67 20.54 4.78
N VAL A 142 -4.00 19.44 4.11
CA VAL A 142 -3.30 18.14 3.91
C VAL A 142 -4.40 17.07 3.86
N LYS A 143 -5.04 16.92 2.70
CA LYS A 143 -5.44 15.59 2.28
C LYS A 143 -4.19 15.02 1.64
N SER A 144 -3.45 14.20 2.38
CA SER A 144 -2.33 13.45 1.81
C SER A 144 -2.88 12.67 0.61
N TYR A 145 -2.31 12.90 -0.57
CA TYR A 145 -2.63 12.08 -1.71
C TYR A 145 -1.92 10.74 -1.49
N GLN A 146 -2.66 9.78 -0.95
CA GLN A 146 -2.20 8.39 -0.85
C GLN A 146 -2.20 7.84 -2.27
N ILE A 147 -1.04 7.41 -2.77
CA ILE A 147 -1.01 6.61 -3.99
C ILE A 147 -1.80 5.33 -3.68
N PRO A 148 -2.89 5.04 -4.42
CA PRO A 148 -3.70 3.87 -4.14
C PRO A 148 -2.84 2.61 -4.32
N PRO A 149 -3.01 1.58 -3.47
CA PRO A 149 -2.39 0.29 -3.72
C PRO A 149 -2.82 -0.22 -5.10
N ILE A 150 -1.90 -0.88 -5.79
CA ILE A 150 -2.00 -1.27 -7.22
C ILE A 150 -3.28 -2.05 -7.59
N GLY A 151 -4.03 -2.56 -6.61
CA GLY A 151 -5.34 -3.21 -6.81
C GLY A 151 -6.54 -2.27 -7.04
N GLU A 152 -6.40 -0.94 -6.92
CA GLU A 152 -7.50 0.03 -7.16
C GLU A 152 -7.41 0.77 -8.50
N LEU A 153 -6.37 0.53 -9.31
CA LEU A 153 -6.34 0.94 -10.72
C LEU A 153 -7.24 -0.01 -11.54
N GLY A 154 -8.53 0.00 -11.24
CA GLY A 154 -9.55 -0.54 -12.11
C GLY A 154 -9.44 0.18 -13.46
N MET A 155 -9.22 -0.60 -14.51
CA MET A 155 -9.29 -0.13 -15.89
C MET A 155 -10.57 0.68 -16.07
N VAL A 156 -10.43 2.01 -16.19
CA VAL A 156 -11.44 2.82 -16.85
C VAL A 156 -11.30 2.45 -18.33
N GLY A 157 -11.95 1.35 -18.71
CA GLY A 157 -12.23 1.07 -20.10
C GLY A 157 -13.13 2.19 -20.60
N GLU A 158 -12.59 3.01 -21.50
CA GLU A 158 -13.40 3.64 -22.53
C GLU A 158 -14.07 2.52 -23.32
N ASP A 159 -15.40 2.44 -23.24
CA ASP A 159 -16.34 2.14 -24.33
C ASP A 159 -17.76 2.54 -23.90
#